data_AF-A0A2D2AU58-F1
#
_entry.id   AF-A0A2D2AU58-F1
#
_cell.length_a   1.000
_cell.length_b   1.000
_cell.length_c   1.000
_cell.angle_alpha   90.00
_cell.angle_beta   90.00
_cell.angle_gamma   90.00
#
_symmetry.space_group_name_H-M   'P 1'
#
loop_
_entity.id
_entity.type
_entity.pdbx_description
1 polymer ?
#
loop_
_entity_poly.entity_id
_entity_poly.type
_entity_poly.pdbx_seq_one_letter_code
_entity_poly.pdbx_strand_id
1 'polypeptide(L)'
;MPRRIEGEVVRLQCRSCASIFHAFTFSGDTDMVTGDLAFATRVDSAELALAEAPSADRLDEDDGAREALEARIADALGRPGFRAPRLLRFEEPPPPPDPAQWQHYRAAKVVYQCIACPTGEAVEITRLSVRAFVRSSGRINLLGDLVLDQAGG
;
A
#
# COMPACT_ATOMS: atom_id res chain seq x y z
N MET A 1 9.70 -8.11 -21.22
CA MET A 1 10.11 -9.10 -20.18
C MET A 1 9.33 -8.74 -18.93
N PRO A 2 8.71 -9.70 -18.23
CA PRO A 2 7.92 -9.37 -17.05
C PRO A 2 8.79 -8.72 -15.97
N ARG A 3 8.31 -7.62 -15.39
CA ARG A 3 8.94 -6.93 -14.26
C ARG A 3 8.63 -7.70 -12.99
N ARG A 4 9.67 -8.13 -12.29
CA ARG A 4 9.53 -8.77 -10.98
C ARG A 4 9.34 -7.71 -9.91
N ILE A 5 8.41 -7.96 -9.00
CA ILE A 5 8.14 -7.12 -7.84
C ILE A 5 8.16 -7.97 -6.58
N GLU A 6 8.67 -7.38 -5.51
CA GLU A 6 8.71 -7.94 -4.16
C GLU A 6 7.99 -6.98 -3.22
N GLY A 7 7.51 -7.47 -2.08
CA GLY A 7 6.82 -6.61 -1.13
C GLY A 7 6.04 -7.34 -0.06
N GLU A 8 5.39 -6.55 0.78
CA GLU A 8 4.56 -7.01 1.89
C GLU A 8 3.17 -6.38 1.82
N VAL A 9 2.19 -7.09 2.37
CA VAL A 9 0.85 -6.56 2.53
C VAL A 9 0.73 -5.98 3.93
N VAL A 10 0.34 -4.71 4.01
CA VAL A 10 0.13 -4.00 5.27
C VAL A 10 -1.36 -3.91 5.54
N ARG A 11 -1.77 -4.33 6.73
CA ARG A 11 -3.15 -4.14 7.21
C ARG A 11 -3.24 -2.79 7.91
N LEU A 12 -4.10 -1.92 7.40
CA LEU A 12 -4.33 -0.57 7.88
C LEU A 12 -5.68 -0.49 8.61
N GLN A 13 -5.73 0.30 9.67
CA GLN A 13 -6.97 0.64 10.36
C GLN A 13 -7.14 2.14 10.46
N CYS A 14 -8.32 2.64 10.04
CA CYS A 14 -8.71 4.03 10.19
C CYS A 14 -8.98 4.38 11.65
N ARG A 15 -8.34 5.43 12.17
CA ARG A 15 -8.54 5.94 13.53
C ARG A 15 -9.92 6.58 13.73
N SER A 16 -10.56 7.06 12.66
CA SER A 16 -11.83 7.79 12.74
C SER A 16 -13.07 6.90 12.57
N CYS A 17 -13.09 6.01 11.57
CA CYS A 17 -14.25 5.16 11.29
C CYS A 17 -14.02 3.66 11.56
N ALA A 18 -12.85 3.30 12.11
CA ALA A 18 -12.44 1.92 12.42
C ALA A 18 -12.43 0.94 11.22
N SER A 19 -12.60 1.43 9.98
CA SER A 19 -12.50 0.61 8.77
C SER A 19 -11.11 -0.02 8.65
N ILE A 20 -11.08 -1.22 8.09
CA ILE A 20 -9.85 -1.97 7.87
C ILE A 20 -9.72 -2.23 6.37
N PHE A 21 -8.54 -1.94 5.84
CA PHE A 21 -8.19 -2.20 4.45
C PHE A 21 -6.71 -2.56 4.34
N HIS A 22 -6.26 -2.92 3.14
CA HIS A 22 -4.90 -3.37 2.91
C HIS A 22 -4.15 -2.39 2.03
N ALA A 23 -2.85 -2.26 2.28
CA ALA A 23 -1.91 -1.57 1.41
C ALA A 23 -0.81 -2.54 0.99
N PHE A 24 -0.06 -2.17 -0.03
CA PHE A 24 1.11 -2.92 -0.47
C PHE A 24 2.35 -2.05 -0.31
N THR A 25 3.39 -2.58 0.32
CA THR A 25 4.70 -1.95 0.42
C THR A 25 5.66 -2.70 -0.48
N PHE A 26 6.25 -2.02 -1.44
CA PHE A 26 7.17 -2.64 -2.40
C PHE A 26 8.56 -2.78 -1.78
N SER A 27 9.15 -3.97 -1.82
CA SER A 27 10.53 -4.19 -1.42
C SER A 27 11.46 -3.57 -2.48
N GLY A 28 12.39 -2.73 -2.04
CA GLY A 28 13.20 -1.87 -2.93
C GLY A 28 12.98 -0.37 -2.70
N ASP A 29 12.03 0.01 -1.83
CA ASP A 29 11.75 1.40 -1.41
C ASP A 29 12.95 2.15 -0.81
N THR A 30 14.06 1.47 -0.49
CA THR A 30 15.31 2.11 -0.04
C THR A 30 16.22 2.61 -1.18
N ASP A 31 15.94 2.23 -2.43
CA ASP A 31 16.77 2.54 -3.60
C ASP A 31 15.91 3.16 -4.71
N MET A 32 15.37 4.37 -4.48
CA MET A 32 14.85 5.40 -5.43
C MET A 32 14.18 4.98 -6.77
N VAL A 33 13.72 3.74 -6.96
CA VAL A 33 13.29 3.17 -8.24
C VAL A 33 12.04 2.30 -8.05
N THR A 34 11.06 2.80 -7.30
CA THR A 34 9.66 2.36 -7.48
C THR A 34 8.97 3.11 -8.61
N GLY A 35 9.73 3.88 -9.41
CA GLY A 35 9.29 5.02 -10.24
C GLY A 35 8.03 4.88 -11.08
N ASP A 36 7.54 3.66 -11.30
CA ASP A 36 6.26 3.46 -11.97
C ASP A 36 5.39 2.37 -11.33
N LEU A 37 5.40 2.13 -10.01
CA LEU A 37 4.53 1.11 -9.38
C LEU A 37 3.53 1.76 -8.43
N ALA A 38 2.29 1.31 -8.51
CA ALA A 38 1.23 1.75 -7.61
C ALA A 38 0.31 0.60 -7.25
N PHE A 39 -0.49 0.83 -6.21
CA PHE A 39 -1.52 -0.11 -5.80
C PHE A 39 -2.85 0.60 -5.55
N ALA A 40 -3.94 -0.17 -5.69
CA ALA A 40 -5.24 0.19 -5.19
C ALA A 40 -5.84 -0.98 -4.42
N THR A 41 -6.73 -0.68 -3.48
CA THR A 41 -7.40 -1.65 -2.62
C THR A 41 -8.90 -1.38 -2.60
N ARG A 42 -9.68 -2.34 -2.15
CA ARG A 42 -11.11 -2.14 -1.87
C ARG A 42 -11.37 -1.97 -0.38
N VAL A 43 -12.45 -1.27 -0.05
CA VAL A 43 -12.95 -1.10 1.33
C VAL A 43 -13.67 -2.35 1.82
N ASP A 44 -14.38 -3.03 0.92
CA ASP A 44 -15.35 -4.09 1.22
C ASP A 44 -14.78 -5.50 1.11
N SER A 45 -13.51 -5.65 0.70
CA SER A 45 -12.88 -6.93 0.43
C SER A 45 -11.37 -6.88 0.61
N ALA A 46 -10.77 -8.02 0.91
CA ALA A 46 -9.32 -8.20 0.98
C ALA A 46 -8.74 -8.35 -0.44
N GLU A 47 -8.86 -7.30 -1.25
CA GLU A 47 -8.45 -7.31 -2.65
C GLU A 47 -7.52 -6.12 -2.93
N LEU A 48 -6.34 -6.42 -3.47
CA LEU A 48 -5.33 -5.48 -3.94
C LEU A 48 -5.21 -5.60 -5.46
N ALA A 49 -4.92 -4.48 -6.12
CA ALA A 49 -4.47 -4.44 -7.49
C ALA A 49 -3.14 -3.70 -7.55
N LEU A 50 -2.12 -4.33 -8.13
CA LEU A 50 -0.80 -3.76 -8.36
C LEU A 50 -0.66 -3.47 -9.85
N ALA A 51 -0.23 -2.27 -10.20
CA ALA A 51 -0.15 -1.82 -11.58
C ALA A 51 1.04 -0.90 -11.80
N GLU A 52 1.52 -0.83 -13.04
CA GLU A 52 2.49 0.19 -13.40
C GLU A 52 1.82 1.56 -13.54
N ALA A 53 2.29 2.59 -12.84
CA ALA A 53 1.79 3.96 -12.89
C ALA A 53 2.94 4.92 -13.21
N PRO A 54 3.05 5.46 -14.46
CA PRO A 54 4.17 6.29 -14.95
C PRO A 54 4.51 7.57 -14.16
N SER A 55 3.79 7.83 -13.07
CA SER A 55 3.94 8.96 -12.18
C SER A 55 3.42 8.58 -10.80
N ALA A 56 3.93 7.47 -10.25
CA ALA A 56 3.52 6.97 -8.94
C ALA A 56 3.70 8.04 -7.85
N ASP A 57 4.78 8.81 -7.92
CA ASP A 57 5.06 9.93 -7.01
C ASP A 57 3.99 11.03 -7.04
N ARG A 58 3.24 11.15 -8.15
CA ARG A 58 2.16 12.13 -8.26
C ARG A 58 0.86 11.66 -7.61
N LEU A 59 0.70 10.38 -7.28
CA LEU A 59 -0.56 9.85 -6.74
C LEU A 59 -0.90 10.45 -5.36
N ASP A 60 0.12 10.91 -4.63
CA ASP A 60 -0.03 11.53 -3.32
C ASP A 60 -0.34 13.04 -3.38
N GLU A 61 -0.07 13.68 -4.51
CA GLU A 61 -0.21 15.13 -4.71
C GLU A 61 -1.33 15.49 -5.70
N ASP A 62 -1.65 14.59 -6.62
CA ASP A 62 -2.54 14.80 -7.77
C ASP A 62 -3.73 13.84 -7.71
N ASP A 63 -4.87 14.36 -7.28
CA ASP A 63 -6.13 13.62 -7.21
C ASP A 63 -6.55 13.08 -8.59
N GLY A 64 -6.25 13.80 -9.69
CA GLY A 64 -6.57 13.36 -11.04
C GLY A 64 -5.72 12.17 -11.50
N ALA A 65 -4.44 12.15 -11.15
CA ALA A 65 -3.57 10.99 -11.41
C ALA A 65 -4.07 9.74 -10.65
N ARG A 66 -4.51 9.93 -9.41
CA ARG A 66 -5.08 8.87 -8.57
C ARG A 66 -6.39 8.33 -9.13
N GLU A 67 -7.32 9.21 -9.49
CA GLU A 67 -8.59 8.83 -10.11
C GLU A 67 -8.37 8.08 -11.44
N ALA A 68 -7.39 8.51 -12.25
CA ALA A 68 -7.04 7.84 -13.50
C ALA A 68 -6.49 6.43 -13.27
N LEU A 69 -5.66 6.24 -12.24
CA LEU A 69 -5.19 4.91 -11.82
C LEU A 69 -6.36 4.01 -11.39
N GLU A 70 -7.23 4.52 -10.51
CA GLU A 70 -8.40 3.80 -10.02
C GLU A 70 -9.34 3.38 -11.16
N ALA A 71 -9.63 4.29 -12.10
CA ALA A 71 -10.45 4.02 -13.27
C ALA A 71 -9.83 2.94 -14.17
N ARG A 72 -8.51 3.00 -14.44
CA ARG A 72 -7.81 1.99 -15.24
C ARG A 72 -7.83 0.62 -14.58
N ILE A 73 -7.65 0.55 -13.26
CA ILE A 73 -7.74 -0.70 -12.50
C ILE A 73 -9.16 -1.26 -12.57
N ALA A 74 -10.16 -0.40 -12.39
CA ALA A 74 -11.56 -0.80 -12.45
C ALA A 74 -11.96 -1.34 -13.82
N ASP A 75 -11.51 -0.70 -14.90
CA ASP A 75 -11.72 -1.13 -16.28
C ASP A 75 -11.06 -2.48 -16.55
N ALA A 76 -9.76 -2.61 -16.24
CA ALA A 76 -9.00 -3.84 -16.46
C ALA A 76 -9.57 -5.06 -15.71
N LEU A 77 -10.13 -4.85 -14.52
CA LEU A 77 -10.73 -5.92 -13.71
C LEU A 77 -12.24 -6.08 -13.92
N GLY A 78 -12.88 -5.20 -14.70
CA GLY A 78 -14.32 -5.15 -14.88
C GLY A 78 -15.10 -4.93 -13.58
N ARG A 79 -14.49 -4.28 -12.59
CA ARG A 79 -15.05 -4.12 -11.23
C ARG A 79 -14.70 -2.74 -10.66
N PRO A 80 -15.70 -1.91 -10.31
CA PRO A 80 -15.45 -0.62 -9.66
C PRO A 80 -15.07 -0.80 -8.18
N GLY A 81 -14.67 0.31 -7.53
CA GLY A 81 -14.50 0.37 -6.08
C GLY A 81 -13.07 0.19 -5.57
N PHE A 82 -12.11 0.02 -6.48
CA PHE A 82 -10.69 0.17 -6.12
C PHE A 82 -10.39 1.63 -5.80
N ARG A 83 -9.65 1.83 -4.72
CA ARG A 83 -9.17 3.12 -4.23
C ARG A 83 -7.68 3.04 -3.98
N ALA A 84 -6.91 3.99 -4.51
CA ALA A 84 -5.51 4.13 -4.18
C ALA A 84 -5.41 4.95 -2.88
N PRO A 85 -4.87 4.41 -1.77
CA PRO A 85 -4.69 5.20 -0.56
C PRO A 85 -3.66 6.31 -0.78
N ARG A 86 -3.97 7.52 -0.33
CA ARG A 86 -3.05 8.67 -0.36
C ARG A 86 -2.11 8.62 0.84
N LEU A 87 -0.80 8.71 0.64
CA LEU A 87 0.14 8.94 1.73
C LEU A 87 -0.05 10.34 2.31
N LEU A 88 -0.23 10.44 3.63
CA LEU A 88 -0.36 11.73 4.31
C LEU A 88 0.96 12.17 4.93
N ARG A 89 1.63 11.27 5.64
CA ARG A 89 2.89 11.55 6.34
C ARG A 89 3.56 10.27 6.86
N PHE A 90 4.81 10.44 7.28
CA PHE A 90 5.51 9.50 8.15
C PHE A 90 5.42 9.98 9.61
N GLU A 91 4.92 9.12 10.50
CA GLU A 91 4.98 9.31 11.95
C GLU A 91 6.31 8.72 12.46
N GLU A 92 7.28 9.59 12.68
CA GLU A 92 8.55 9.20 13.33
C GLU A 92 8.35 9.03 14.83
N PRO A 93 8.81 7.93 15.44
CA PRO A 93 8.89 7.85 16.88
C PRO A 93 9.96 8.84 17.37
N PRO A 94 9.76 9.43 18.56
CA PRO A 94 10.78 10.30 19.14
C PRO A 94 12.09 9.54 19.29
N PRO A 95 13.25 10.20 19.08
CA PRO A 95 14.52 9.57 19.31
C PRO A 95 14.61 9.11 20.76
N PRO A 96 15.21 7.93 21.04
CA PRO A 96 15.38 7.50 22.41
C PRO A 96 16.21 8.54 23.19
N PRO A 97 15.87 8.81 24.46
CA PRO A 97 16.60 9.79 25.28
C PRO A 97 18.05 9.37 25.57
N ASP A 98 18.35 8.07 25.45
CA ASP A 98 19.67 7.48 25.64
C ASP A 98 20.07 6.67 24.39
N PRO A 99 21.24 6.93 23.77
CA PRO A 99 21.76 6.13 22.68
C PRO A 99 21.85 4.61 22.97
N ALA A 100 22.01 4.19 24.22
CA ALA A 100 21.98 2.77 24.55
C ALA A 100 20.61 2.10 24.23
N GLN A 101 19.55 2.89 24.08
CA GLN A 101 18.20 2.42 23.75
C GLN A 101 17.89 2.44 22.25
N TRP A 102 18.87 2.73 21.37
CA TRP A 102 18.68 2.62 19.90
C TRP A 102 18.21 1.22 19.47
N GLN A 103 18.52 0.18 20.24
CA GLN A 103 17.99 -1.18 20.05
C GLN A 103 16.46 -1.29 20.19
N HIS A 104 15.80 -0.31 20.81
CA HIS A 104 14.35 -0.20 20.95
C HIS A 104 13.73 0.81 19.98
N TYR A 105 14.55 1.39 19.09
CA TYR A 105 14.07 2.28 18.05
C TYR A 105 13.02 1.57 17.21
N ARG A 106 11.88 2.24 17.00
CA ARG A 106 10.83 1.76 16.11
C ARG A 106 11.01 2.45 14.77
N ALA A 107 10.78 1.74 13.68
CA ALA A 107 10.72 2.38 12.37
C ALA A 107 9.59 3.41 12.32
N ALA A 108 9.75 4.44 11.47
CA ALA A 108 8.70 5.38 11.16
C ALA A 108 7.44 4.64 10.67
N LYS A 109 6.28 5.12 11.09
CA LYS A 109 4.99 4.56 10.66
C LYS A 109 4.43 5.37 9.50
N VAL A 110 3.99 4.68 8.48
CA VAL A 110 3.32 5.32 7.34
C VAL A 110 1.86 5.60 7.71
N VAL A 111 1.40 6.83 7.47
CA VAL A 111 0.01 7.24 7.69
C VAL A 111 -0.65 7.53 6.35
N TYR A 112 -1.73 6.81 6.05
CA TYR A 112 -2.51 6.99 4.82
C TYR A 112 -3.83 7.71 5.08
N GLN A 113 -4.40 8.34 4.06
CA GLN A 113 -5.79 8.76 4.07
C GLN A 113 -6.68 7.51 4.00
N CYS A 114 -7.73 7.51 4.82
CA CYS A 114 -8.72 6.45 4.84
C CYS A 114 -9.50 6.40 3.51
N ILE A 115 -9.52 5.24 2.87
CA ILE A 115 -10.29 5.00 1.64
C ILE A 115 -11.82 4.91 1.88
N ALA A 116 -12.26 4.80 3.14
CA ALA A 116 -13.66 4.63 3.52
C ALA A 116 -14.32 5.92 4.05
N CYS A 117 -13.54 6.93 4.46
CA CYS A 117 -14.07 8.20 4.95
C CYS A 117 -13.12 9.37 4.65
N PRO A 118 -13.63 10.57 4.33
CA PRO A 118 -12.83 11.65 3.76
C PRO A 118 -11.77 12.23 4.70
N THR A 119 -12.02 12.21 6.01
CA THR A 119 -11.17 12.83 7.04
C THR A 119 -10.40 11.83 7.89
N GLY A 120 -10.50 10.54 7.56
CA GLY A 120 -9.89 9.49 8.37
C GLY A 120 -8.41 9.32 8.05
N GLU A 121 -7.63 9.02 9.08
CA GLU A 121 -6.25 8.59 8.93
C GLU A 121 -6.15 7.11 9.25
N ALA A 122 -5.47 6.36 8.39
CA ALA A 122 -5.26 4.94 8.53
C ALA A 122 -3.80 4.64 8.84
N VAL A 123 -3.60 3.80 9.85
CA VAL A 123 -2.26 3.41 10.31
C VAL A 123 -2.09 1.91 10.29
N GLU A 124 -0.86 1.47 10.12
CA GLU A 124 -0.46 0.07 10.18
C GLU A 124 -0.82 -0.55 11.54
N ILE A 125 -1.54 -1.68 11.48
CA ILE A 125 -1.81 -2.54 12.63
C ILE A 125 -1.11 -3.89 12.54
N THR A 126 -0.78 -4.38 11.34
CA THR A 126 -0.11 -5.67 11.12
C THR A 126 0.51 -5.72 9.72
N ARG A 127 1.62 -6.44 9.57
CA ARG A 127 2.19 -6.83 8.27
C ARG A 127 1.99 -8.30 8.00
N LEU A 128 1.78 -8.63 6.73
CA LEU A 128 1.58 -9.98 6.24
C LEU A 128 2.51 -10.19 5.05
N SER A 129 3.16 -11.36 4.99
CA SER A 129 3.76 -11.78 3.73
C SER A 129 2.66 -11.96 2.67
N VAL A 130 3.02 -11.82 1.40
CA VAL A 130 2.11 -12.09 0.27
C VAL A 130 1.42 -13.45 0.43
N ARG A 131 2.19 -14.48 0.83
CA ARG A 131 1.67 -15.82 1.05
C ARG A 131 0.66 -15.87 2.19
N ALA A 132 0.91 -15.19 3.29
CA ALA A 132 -0.03 -15.13 4.43
C ALA A 132 -1.33 -14.45 4.02
N PHE A 133 -1.25 -13.33 3.29
CA PHE A 133 -2.42 -12.60 2.80
C PHE A 133 -3.31 -13.45 1.88
N VAL A 134 -2.71 -14.14 0.90
CA VAL A 134 -3.44 -15.03 -0.01
C VAL A 134 -4.07 -16.21 0.74
N ARG A 135 -3.37 -16.78 1.72
CA ARG A 135 -3.92 -17.84 2.58
C ARG A 135 -5.10 -17.39 3.43
N SER A 136 -5.18 -16.11 3.79
CA SER A 136 -6.34 -15.52 4.49
C SER A 136 -7.46 -15.08 3.56
N SER A 137 -7.60 -15.71 2.38
CA SER A 137 -8.58 -15.37 1.33
C SER A 137 -8.37 -14.01 0.67
N GLY A 138 -7.20 -13.38 0.87
CA GLY A 138 -6.80 -12.17 0.18
C GLY A 138 -6.53 -12.44 -1.30
N ARG A 139 -6.71 -11.42 -2.13
CA ARG A 139 -6.46 -11.47 -3.58
C ARG A 139 -5.55 -10.34 -3.99
N ILE A 140 -4.55 -10.66 -4.81
CA ILE A 140 -3.67 -9.67 -5.43
C ILE A 140 -3.81 -9.83 -6.94
N ASN A 141 -4.32 -8.78 -7.58
CA ASN A 141 -4.44 -8.69 -9.03
C ASN A 141 -3.19 -7.96 -9.56
N LEU A 142 -2.47 -8.58 -10.49
CA LEU A 142 -1.32 -7.97 -11.16
C LEU A 142 -1.78 -7.45 -12.53
N LEU A 143 -1.59 -6.16 -12.79
CA LEU A 143 -1.96 -5.53 -14.05
C LEU A 143 -0.71 -5.15 -14.86
N GLY A 144 -0.73 -5.47 -16.15
CA GLY A 144 0.44 -5.34 -17.03
C GLY A 144 1.37 -6.55 -16.94
N ASP A 145 2.63 -6.35 -17.33
CA ASP A 145 3.66 -7.40 -17.35
C ASP A 145 4.35 -7.54 -15.98
N LEU A 146 3.58 -7.65 -14.89
CA LEU A 146 4.09 -7.77 -13.52
C LEU A 146 4.10 -9.22 -13.03
N VAL A 147 5.15 -9.60 -12.30
CA VAL A 147 5.26 -10.89 -11.61
C VAL A 147 5.64 -10.65 -10.16
N LEU A 148 4.78 -11.08 -9.23
CA LEU A 148 5.02 -10.97 -7.80
C LEU A 148 5.83 -12.16 -7.30
N ASP A 149 7.00 -11.88 -6.71
CA ASP A 149 7.77 -12.91 -6.03
C ASP A 149 7.05 -13.30 -4.73
N GLN A 150 6.83 -14.60 -4.56
CA GLN A 150 6.12 -15.17 -3.42
C GLN A 150 7.07 -15.75 -2.37
N ALA A 151 8.39 -15.58 -2.54
CA ALA A 151 9.42 -16.23 -1.72
C ALA A 151 9.60 -15.65 -0.30
N GLY A 152 8.83 -14.64 0.12
CA GLY A 152 8.88 -14.11 1.48
C GLY A 152 8.25 -15.06 2.52
N GLY A 153 9.07 -15.96 3.07
CA GLY A 153 8.75 -16.86 4.18
C GLY A 153 9.87 -16.92 5.20
#